data_AF-A0A0J6Y0K0-F1
#
_entry.id   AF-A0A0J6Y0K0-F1
#
_cell.length_a   1.000
_cell.length_b   1.000
_cell.length_c   1.000
_cell.angle_alpha   90.00
_cell.angle_beta   90.00
_cell.angle_gamma   90.00
#
_symmetry.space_group_name_H-M   'P 1'
#
loop_
_entity.id
_entity.type
_entity.pdbx_description
1 polymer ?
#
loop_
_entity_poly.entity_id
_entity_poly.type
_entity_poly.pdbx_seq_one_letter_code
_entity_poly.pdbx_strand_id
1 'polypeptide(L)'
;MAGCAISFIWVMFPSPTTAGSHVRKTLGRGLFVLATFYNCMHTSIEVWINQEQGDLSDPQSPARLLEKARNKLFSEEMFLLAEIRSHIEFVKYEPPIGGRFPKETYENISSEIQTILTSMALMAHVTRNVDRMMPEEFPYRGSVSSTRRWSASTWSDSSSGGEKWIKHLARAASSQDFHSHVITSLLYHLSAAVSNGLSLPPYLTPPHAFPLARNLRRMNENLLDIRNIEDPSFSAFVAVEVLSSMVNSNLKTLVSNVKLLVGELDFDVYVRRHRHRLREKREEREEQRNGEEEDRHNKVG
;
A
#
# COMPACT_ATOMS: atom_id res chain seq x y z
N MET A 1 51.11 -23.94 12.19
CA MET A 1 50.71 -22.60 11.71
C MET A 1 49.42 -22.59 10.86
N ALA A 2 48.71 -23.71 10.69
CA ALA A 2 47.43 -23.74 9.96
C ALA A 2 46.22 -23.22 10.78
N GLY A 3 46.28 -23.27 12.12
CA GLY A 3 45.19 -22.80 12.99
C GLY A 3 45.02 -21.27 13.06
N CYS A 4 46.11 -20.50 12.97
CA CYS A 4 46.06 -19.04 13.01
C CYS A 4 45.57 -18.42 11.68
N ALA A 5 45.69 -19.14 10.56
CA ALA A 5 45.22 -18.67 9.25
C ALA A 5 43.68 -18.73 9.15
N ILE A 6 43.05 -19.76 9.73
CA ILE A 6 41.60 -19.94 9.74
C ILE A 6 40.92 -18.89 10.65
N SER A 7 41.55 -18.50 11.76
CA SER A 7 41.05 -17.40 12.59
C SER A 7 41.15 -16.04 11.91
N PHE A 8 42.15 -15.82 11.04
CA PHE A 8 42.27 -14.57 10.28
C PHE A 8 41.15 -14.38 9.25
N ILE A 9 40.68 -15.47 8.62
CA ILE A 9 39.55 -15.43 7.69
C ILE A 9 38.25 -14.99 8.40
N TRP A 10 38.07 -15.38 9.67
CA TRP A 10 36.89 -15.00 10.47
C TRP A 10 37.02 -13.62 11.16
N VAL A 11 38.24 -13.10 11.35
CA VAL A 11 38.51 -11.78 11.95
C VAL A 11 38.53 -10.67 10.90
N MET A 12 38.94 -10.96 9.65
CA MET A 12 39.01 -9.97 8.56
C MET A 12 37.64 -9.76 7.86
N PHE A 13 36.71 -10.70 8.00
CA PHE A 13 35.33 -10.56 7.50
C PHE A 13 34.33 -10.55 8.66
N PRO A 14 34.13 -9.40 9.35
CA PRO A 14 33.10 -9.26 10.37
C PRO A 14 31.72 -9.28 9.68
N SER A 15 31.17 -10.48 9.49
CA SER A 15 30.01 -10.78 8.63
C SER A 15 30.26 -10.39 7.16
N PRO A 16 30.24 -11.32 6.19
CA PRO A 16 30.28 -10.92 4.79
C PRO A 16 29.04 -10.05 4.50
N THR A 17 29.22 -8.73 4.37
CA THR A 17 28.19 -7.83 3.86
C THR A 17 28.11 -8.05 2.35
N THR A 18 27.54 -9.17 1.95
CA THR A 18 27.26 -9.54 0.55
C THR A 18 26.44 -8.42 -0.10
N ALA A 19 26.65 -8.08 -1.37
CA ALA A 19 25.85 -7.10 -2.12
C ALA A 19 24.36 -7.43 -2.06
N GLY A 20 24.01 -8.72 -2.00
CA GLY A 20 22.63 -9.16 -1.72
C GLY A 20 22.05 -8.68 -0.38
N SER A 21 22.88 -8.52 0.66
CA SER A 21 22.46 -7.94 1.95
C SER A 21 22.24 -6.43 1.88
N HIS A 22 23.02 -5.73 1.04
CA HIS A 22 22.82 -4.31 0.75
C HIS A 22 21.52 -4.09 -0.02
N VAL A 23 21.27 -4.84 -1.10
CA VAL A 23 20.01 -4.79 -1.85
C VAL A 23 18.81 -5.02 -0.92
N ARG A 24 18.91 -6.00 -0.02
CA ARG A 24 17.86 -6.29 0.96
C ARG A 24 17.60 -5.12 1.93
N LYS A 25 18.66 -4.52 2.49
CA LYS A 25 18.53 -3.38 3.41
C LYS A 25 17.98 -2.15 2.70
N THR A 26 18.46 -1.83 1.50
CA THR A 26 17.96 -0.71 0.69
C THR A 26 16.50 -0.92 0.29
N LEU A 27 16.11 -2.15 -0.08
CA LEU A 27 14.71 -2.50 -0.32
C LEU A 27 13.84 -2.33 0.93
N GLY A 28 14.32 -2.78 2.08
CA GLY A 28 13.65 -2.60 3.36
C GLY A 28 13.43 -1.12 3.69
N ARG A 29 14.42 -0.26 3.42
CA ARG A 29 14.30 1.19 3.54
C ARG A 29 13.29 1.79 2.55
N GLY A 30 13.25 1.32 1.30
CA GLY A 30 12.26 1.74 0.31
C GLY A 30 10.84 1.46 0.81
N LEU A 31 10.57 0.25 1.29
CA LEU A 31 9.26 -0.08 1.91
C LEU A 31 8.89 0.81 3.10
N PHE A 32 9.88 1.25 3.90
CA PHE A 32 9.65 2.19 5.01
C PHE A 32 9.26 3.57 4.51
N VAL A 33 9.99 4.09 3.52
CA VAL A 33 9.71 5.40 2.92
C VAL A 33 8.37 5.37 2.19
N LEU A 34 8.04 4.27 1.50
CA LEU A 34 6.73 4.02 0.90
C LEU A 34 5.59 4.05 1.94
N ALA A 35 5.78 3.41 3.11
CA ALA A 35 4.81 3.46 4.21
C ALA A 35 4.57 4.90 4.71
N THR A 36 5.66 5.64 4.86
CA THR A 36 5.63 7.05 5.29
C THR A 36 4.93 7.93 4.24
N PHE A 37 5.22 7.68 2.96
CA PHE A 37 4.58 8.38 1.84
C PHE A 37 3.08 8.09 1.80
N TYR A 38 2.67 6.83 1.99
CA TYR A 38 1.27 6.45 2.06
C TYR A 38 0.56 7.21 3.18
N ASN A 39 1.15 7.28 4.37
CA ASN A 39 0.58 8.04 5.49
C ASN A 39 0.41 9.53 5.14
N CYS A 40 1.45 10.14 4.55
CA CYS A 40 1.40 11.53 4.11
C CYS A 40 0.32 11.78 3.04
N MET A 41 0.16 10.85 2.09
CA MET A 41 -0.87 10.90 1.05
C MET A 41 -2.27 10.76 1.64
N HIS A 42 -2.46 9.81 2.56
CA HIS A 42 -3.73 9.60 3.25
C HIS A 42 -4.17 10.85 4.02
N THR A 43 -3.27 11.42 4.82
CA THR A 43 -3.53 12.68 5.53
C THR A 43 -3.81 13.84 4.56
N SER A 44 -3.17 13.86 3.38
CA SER A 44 -3.49 14.88 2.36
C SER A 44 -4.92 14.75 1.82
N ILE A 45 -5.42 13.53 1.66
CA ILE A 45 -6.81 13.27 1.26
C ILE A 45 -7.75 13.66 2.40
N GLU A 46 -7.46 13.29 3.64
CA GLU A 46 -8.28 13.62 4.81
C GLU A 46 -8.43 15.14 5.00
N VAL A 47 -7.31 15.87 4.98
CA VAL A 47 -7.29 17.33 5.05
C VAL A 47 -8.07 17.94 3.87
N TRP A 48 -7.99 17.32 2.69
CA TRP A 48 -8.75 17.76 1.51
C TRP A 48 -10.26 17.56 1.68
N ILE A 49 -10.68 16.38 2.14
CA ILE A 49 -12.08 16.03 2.37
C ILE A 49 -12.70 16.95 3.42
N ASN A 50 -11.99 17.19 4.53
CA ASN A 50 -12.47 18.03 5.63
C ASN A 50 -12.40 19.54 5.32
N GLN A 51 -11.82 19.93 4.18
CA GLN A 51 -11.62 21.32 3.80
C GLN A 51 -10.73 22.11 4.79
N GLU A 52 -9.69 21.45 5.31
CA GLU A 52 -8.76 21.97 6.33
C GLU A 52 -7.35 22.28 5.76
N GLN A 53 -7.23 22.46 4.44
CA GLN A 53 -5.96 22.63 3.72
C GLN A 53 -5.16 23.87 4.14
N GLY A 54 -5.85 24.91 4.62
CA GLY A 54 -5.29 26.24 4.85
C GLY A 54 -5.00 27.01 3.56
N ASP A 55 -4.45 28.22 3.69
CA ASP A 55 -4.07 29.05 2.56
C ASP A 55 -2.81 28.48 1.85
N LEU A 56 -2.89 28.27 0.54
CA LEU A 56 -1.76 27.82 -0.30
C LEU A 56 -0.60 28.82 -0.34
N SER A 57 -0.88 30.08 0.01
CA SER A 57 0.08 31.17 0.09
C SER A 57 0.88 31.15 1.39
N ASP A 58 0.33 30.52 2.44
CA ASP A 58 1.00 30.35 3.72
C ASP A 58 1.97 29.15 3.66
N PRO A 59 3.29 29.34 3.84
CA PRO A 59 4.25 28.23 3.91
C PRO A 59 4.02 27.26 5.06
N GLN A 60 3.28 27.66 6.11
CA GLN A 60 2.94 26.83 7.26
C GLN A 60 1.57 26.15 7.13
N SER A 61 0.84 26.34 6.03
CA SER A 61 -0.43 25.65 5.84
C SER A 61 -0.26 24.13 5.78
N PRO A 62 -1.23 23.36 6.30
CA PRO A 62 -1.20 21.90 6.24
C PRO A 62 -0.93 21.37 4.82
N ALA A 63 -1.54 21.98 3.79
CA ALA A 63 -1.31 21.60 2.40
C ALA A 63 0.15 21.78 1.95
N ARG A 64 0.81 22.88 2.34
CA ARG A 64 2.22 23.14 2.00
C ARG A 64 3.19 22.25 2.76
N LEU A 65 2.94 22.01 4.04
CA LEU A 65 3.76 21.11 4.85
C LEU A 65 3.70 19.67 4.31
N LEU A 66 2.51 19.17 4.01
CA LEU A 66 2.31 17.85 3.41
C LEU A 66 2.91 17.77 2.01
N GLU A 67 2.82 18.83 1.20
CA GLU A 67 3.49 18.90 -0.10
C GLU A 67 5.01 18.79 0.02
N LYS A 68 5.62 19.57 0.91
CA LYS A 68 7.06 19.55 1.13
C LYS A 68 7.53 18.18 1.61
N ALA A 69 6.82 17.58 2.56
CA ALA A 69 7.10 16.24 3.06
C ALA A 69 7.00 15.19 1.94
N ARG A 70 5.92 15.23 1.16
CA ARG A 70 5.70 14.30 0.04
C ARG A 70 6.77 14.41 -1.03
N ASN A 71 7.15 15.62 -1.44
CA ASN A 71 8.20 15.83 -2.45
C ASN A 71 9.56 15.29 -1.97
N LYS A 72 9.89 15.52 -0.69
CA LYS A 72 11.10 14.95 -0.07
C LYS A 72 11.07 13.42 -0.12
N LEU A 73 10.00 12.81 0.37
CA LEU A 73 9.85 11.35 0.39
C LEU A 73 9.86 10.75 -1.02
N PHE A 74 9.24 11.41 -2.00
CA PHE A 74 9.25 10.98 -3.40
C PHE A 74 10.69 10.93 -3.95
N SER A 75 11.46 12.01 -3.73
CA SER A 75 12.85 12.09 -4.20
C SER A 75 13.73 11.04 -3.54
N GLU A 76 13.52 10.79 -2.25
CA GLU A 76 14.23 9.79 -1.48
C GLU A 76 13.92 8.38 -2.00
N GLU A 77 12.65 8.06 -2.26
CA GLU A 77 12.25 6.75 -2.78
C GLU A 77 12.78 6.49 -4.19
N MET A 78 12.73 7.50 -5.06
CA MET A 78 13.32 7.41 -6.40
C MET A 78 14.82 7.14 -6.36
N PHE A 79 15.53 7.78 -5.42
CA PHE A 79 16.94 7.51 -5.19
C PHE A 79 17.18 6.07 -4.73
N LEU A 80 16.41 5.58 -3.74
CA LEU A 80 16.54 4.19 -3.26
C LEU A 80 16.25 3.16 -4.35
N LEU A 81 15.25 3.40 -5.20
CA LEU A 81 14.93 2.52 -6.32
C LEU A 81 16.07 2.47 -7.36
N ALA A 82 16.69 3.61 -7.67
CA ALA A 82 17.86 3.65 -8.54
C ALA A 82 19.04 2.91 -7.91
N GLU A 83 19.24 3.07 -6.61
CA GLU A 83 20.28 2.39 -5.84
C GLU A 83 20.10 0.86 -5.86
N ILE A 84 18.87 0.38 -5.64
CA ILE A 84 18.53 -1.06 -5.71
C ILE A 84 18.86 -1.63 -7.09
N ARG A 85 18.43 -0.96 -8.16
CA ARG A 85 18.70 -1.40 -9.54
C ARG A 85 20.19 -1.49 -9.82
N SER A 86 20.95 -0.48 -9.39
CA SER A 86 22.40 -0.48 -9.54
C SER A 86 23.05 -1.64 -8.79
N HIS A 87 22.70 -1.86 -7.51
CA HIS A 87 23.26 -2.95 -6.71
C HIS A 87 22.89 -4.34 -7.24
N ILE A 88 21.69 -4.53 -7.79
CA ILE A 88 21.28 -5.80 -8.40
C ILE A 88 22.18 -6.20 -9.58
N GLU A 89 22.69 -5.24 -10.37
CA GLU A 89 23.64 -5.53 -11.45
C GLU A 89 24.98 -6.04 -10.92
N PHE A 90 25.42 -5.49 -9.78
CA PHE A 90 26.68 -5.89 -9.14
C PHE A 90 26.62 -7.27 -8.47
N VAL A 91 25.44 -7.79 -8.15
CA VAL A 91 25.29 -9.15 -7.60
C VAL A 91 25.78 -10.24 -8.56
N LYS A 92 25.84 -9.97 -9.89
CA LYS A 92 26.39 -10.93 -10.88
C LYS A 92 27.86 -11.31 -10.59
N TYR A 93 28.60 -10.46 -9.90
CA TYR A 93 30.04 -10.62 -9.67
C TYR A 93 30.38 -11.26 -8.32
N GLU A 94 29.38 -11.60 -7.49
CA GLU A 94 29.60 -12.25 -6.21
C GLU A 94 29.55 -13.78 -6.30
N PRO A 95 30.44 -14.51 -5.59
CA PRO A 95 30.35 -15.95 -5.50
C PRO A 95 29.02 -16.35 -4.80
N PRO A 96 28.25 -17.30 -5.33
CA PRO A 96 26.95 -17.68 -4.78
C PRO A 96 27.13 -18.49 -3.48
N ILE A 97 27.29 -17.79 -2.36
CA ILE A 97 27.31 -18.39 -1.02
C ILE A 97 25.87 -18.37 -0.49
N GLY A 98 25.25 -19.55 -0.36
CA GLY A 98 23.90 -19.68 0.23
C GLY A 98 22.73 -19.77 -0.75
N GLY A 99 22.98 -20.05 -2.03
CA GLY A 99 21.94 -20.25 -3.05
C GLY A 99 21.94 -19.18 -4.15
N ARG A 100 21.03 -19.31 -5.12
CA ARG A 100 20.89 -18.33 -6.21
C ARG A 100 20.18 -17.10 -5.68
N PHE A 101 20.78 -15.91 -5.87
CA PHE A 101 20.13 -14.64 -5.53
C PHE A 101 18.82 -14.45 -6.31
N PRO A 102 17.68 -14.16 -5.64
CA PRO A 102 16.37 -14.05 -6.28
C PRO A 102 16.18 -12.70 -6.97
N LYS A 103 17.00 -12.43 -8.00
CA LYS A 103 17.04 -11.17 -8.74
C LYS A 103 15.66 -10.68 -9.19
N GLU A 104 14.91 -11.57 -9.84
CA GLU A 104 13.57 -11.26 -10.37
C GLU A 104 12.60 -10.82 -9.27
N THR A 105 12.67 -11.43 -8.09
CA THR A 105 11.82 -11.05 -6.96
C THR A 105 12.14 -9.64 -6.47
N TYR A 106 13.41 -9.25 -6.36
CA TYR A 106 13.80 -7.89 -5.99
C TYR A 106 13.40 -6.85 -7.03
N GLU A 107 13.56 -7.16 -8.33
CA GLU A 107 13.13 -6.29 -9.43
C GLU A 107 11.61 -6.10 -9.44
N ASN A 108 10.85 -7.17 -9.23
CA ASN A 108 9.39 -7.12 -9.13
C ASN A 108 8.94 -6.26 -7.94
N ILE A 109 9.52 -6.45 -6.75
CA ILE A 109 9.19 -5.61 -5.57
C ILE A 109 9.50 -4.14 -5.86
N SER A 110 10.66 -3.85 -6.47
CA SER A 110 11.05 -2.47 -6.82
C SER A 110 10.09 -1.83 -7.82
N SER A 111 9.62 -2.58 -8.81
CA SER A 111 8.61 -2.13 -9.79
C SER A 111 7.25 -1.86 -9.14
N GLU A 112 6.81 -2.74 -8.23
CA GLU A 112 5.56 -2.54 -7.47
C GLU A 112 5.64 -1.29 -6.58
N ILE A 113 6.76 -1.10 -5.87
CA ILE A 113 7.01 0.10 -5.07
C ILE A 113 6.89 1.37 -5.93
N GLN A 114 7.54 1.40 -7.12
CA GLN A 114 7.47 2.54 -8.03
C GLN A 114 6.04 2.80 -8.52
N THR A 115 5.31 1.74 -8.86
CA THR A 115 3.91 1.84 -9.32
C THR A 115 3.02 2.41 -8.22
N ILE A 116 3.09 1.84 -7.01
CA ILE A 116 2.32 2.30 -5.84
C ILE A 116 2.66 3.75 -5.52
N LEU A 117 3.95 4.11 -5.49
CA LEU A 117 4.38 5.49 -5.24
C LEU A 117 3.80 6.46 -6.27
N THR A 118 3.84 6.11 -7.56
CA THR A 118 3.33 6.96 -8.63
C THR A 118 1.82 7.16 -8.51
N SER A 119 1.07 6.09 -8.26
CA SER A 119 -0.38 6.15 -8.01
C SER A 119 -0.71 7.03 -6.79
N MET A 120 0.05 6.91 -5.70
CA MET A 120 -0.12 7.75 -4.52
C MET A 120 0.23 9.22 -4.77
N ALA A 121 1.29 9.49 -5.54
CA ALA A 121 1.64 10.84 -5.94
C ALA A 121 0.51 11.47 -6.76
N LEU A 122 -0.05 10.74 -7.72
CA LEU A 122 -1.20 11.18 -8.52
C LEU A 122 -2.42 11.50 -7.65
N MET A 123 -2.76 10.64 -6.69
CA MET A 123 -3.86 10.91 -5.74
C MET A 123 -3.67 12.25 -5.02
N ALA A 124 -2.45 12.49 -4.51
CA ALA A 124 -2.13 13.74 -3.83
C ALA A 124 -2.00 14.97 -4.76
N HIS A 125 -1.81 14.77 -6.06
CA HIS A 125 -1.85 15.85 -7.05
C HIS A 125 -3.28 16.22 -7.42
N VAL A 126 -4.14 15.21 -7.61
CA VAL A 126 -5.56 15.41 -7.92
C VAL A 126 -6.23 16.24 -6.82
N THR A 127 -6.02 15.92 -5.54
CA THR A 127 -6.64 16.65 -4.42
C THR A 127 -6.22 18.12 -4.32
N ARG A 128 -5.04 18.48 -4.85
CA ARG A 128 -4.57 19.87 -4.89
C ARG A 128 -5.06 20.66 -6.09
N ASN A 129 -5.14 20.01 -7.25
CA ASN A 129 -5.52 20.70 -8.48
C ASN A 129 -7.00 21.09 -8.51
N VAL A 130 -7.88 20.39 -7.78
CA VAL A 130 -9.29 20.81 -7.59
C VAL A 130 -9.39 22.25 -7.15
N ASP A 131 -8.54 22.65 -6.20
CA ASP A 131 -8.54 24.00 -5.65
C ASP A 131 -8.11 25.05 -6.69
N ARG A 132 -7.26 24.67 -7.64
CA ARG A 132 -6.87 25.52 -8.78
C ARG A 132 -7.89 25.52 -9.91
N MET A 133 -8.70 24.46 -10.02
CA MET A 133 -9.76 24.33 -11.01
C MET A 133 -11.05 25.03 -10.59
N MET A 134 -11.17 25.43 -9.32
CA MET A 134 -12.14 26.43 -8.88
C MET A 134 -11.55 27.81 -9.16
N PRO A 135 -11.89 28.48 -10.27
CA PRO A 135 -11.36 29.80 -10.55
C PRO A 135 -11.94 30.75 -9.50
N GLU A 136 -11.06 31.47 -8.81
CA GLU A 136 -11.36 32.75 -8.19
C GLU A 136 -12.28 33.58 -9.11
N GLU A 137 -13.36 34.10 -8.53
CA GLU A 137 -14.23 35.09 -9.14
C GLU A 137 -13.39 36.17 -9.85
N PHE A 138 -13.71 36.43 -11.13
CA PHE A 138 -13.10 37.50 -11.90
C PHE A 138 -13.12 38.83 -11.12
N PRO A 139 -11.99 39.54 -10.95
CA PRO A 139 -11.94 40.73 -10.13
C PRO A 139 -12.56 41.93 -10.86
N TYR A 140 -13.78 42.30 -10.49
CA TYR A 140 -14.28 43.66 -10.73
C TYR A 140 -13.78 44.61 -9.62
N ARG A 141 -12.98 45.58 -10.09
CA ARG A 141 -12.37 46.73 -9.43
C ARG A 141 -13.24 47.42 -8.35
N GLY A 142 -12.72 47.58 -7.13
CA GLY A 142 -13.34 48.44 -6.10
C GLY A 142 -12.70 48.44 -4.71
N SER A 143 -11.51 49.04 -4.58
CA SER A 143 -11.04 49.89 -3.46
C SER A 143 -11.52 49.65 -2.00
N VAL A 144 -10.52 49.35 -1.15
CA VAL A 144 -10.27 49.87 0.23
C VAL A 144 -10.98 49.22 1.43
N SER A 145 -10.15 48.51 2.21
CA SER A 145 -10.16 48.23 3.66
C SER A 145 -11.43 47.75 4.34
N SER A 146 -11.37 46.54 4.92
CA SER A 146 -11.44 46.26 6.37
C SER A 146 -11.82 44.79 6.60
N THR A 147 -11.02 44.09 7.39
CA THR A 147 -11.39 42.96 8.27
C THR A 147 -12.84 42.47 8.14
N ARG A 148 -13.08 41.44 7.31
CA ARG A 148 -14.32 40.65 7.37
C ARG A 148 -14.03 39.16 7.15
N ARG A 149 -14.10 38.44 8.27
CA ARG A 149 -14.78 37.15 8.46
C ARG A 149 -15.54 36.70 7.21
N TRP A 150 -15.15 35.56 6.63
CA TRP A 150 -15.81 34.90 5.51
C TRP A 150 -17.30 34.74 5.81
N SER A 151 -18.13 35.62 5.23
CA SER A 151 -19.57 35.44 5.14
C SER A 151 -19.85 34.98 3.71
N ALA A 152 -20.38 33.78 3.61
CA ALA A 152 -20.90 33.21 2.38
C ALA A 152 -22.05 34.06 1.83
N SER A 153 -21.92 34.53 0.58
CA SER A 153 -22.96 35.16 -0.24
C SER A 153 -22.24 35.63 -1.52
N THR A 154 -22.63 35.38 -2.77
CA THR A 154 -23.84 34.83 -3.38
C THR A 154 -23.47 34.61 -4.85
N TRP A 155 -23.50 33.38 -5.37
CA TRP A 155 -23.69 33.19 -6.81
C TRP A 155 -25.16 32.87 -6.99
N SER A 156 -25.83 33.73 -7.73
CA SER A 156 -27.27 33.69 -7.97
C SER A 156 -27.67 32.43 -8.71
N ASP A 157 -28.28 31.52 -7.96
CA ASP A 157 -29.62 30.99 -8.16
C ASP A 157 -30.01 30.56 -9.58
N SER A 158 -29.89 29.25 -9.83
CA SER A 158 -30.94 28.49 -10.50
C SER A 158 -30.89 27.04 -9.99
N SER A 159 -31.82 26.75 -9.08
CA SER A 159 -32.28 25.44 -8.59
C SER A 159 -31.73 24.90 -7.25
N SER A 160 -32.51 25.16 -6.19
CA SER A 160 -32.79 24.22 -5.08
C SER A 160 -31.63 23.73 -4.20
N GLY A 161 -31.30 24.49 -3.14
CA GLY A 161 -31.14 23.94 -1.78
C GLY A 161 -30.13 22.81 -1.48
N GLY A 162 -29.05 22.64 -2.25
CA GLY A 162 -28.07 21.55 -2.04
C GLY A 162 -26.87 21.95 -1.19
N GLU A 163 -26.57 21.21 -0.12
CA GLU A 163 -25.25 21.26 0.53
C GLU A 163 -24.16 20.94 -0.51
N LYS A 164 -23.01 21.65 -0.51
CA LYS A 164 -21.87 21.36 -1.40
C LYS A 164 -21.54 19.86 -1.36
N TRP A 165 -21.41 19.19 -2.51
CA TRP A 165 -21.22 17.72 -2.61
C TRP A 165 -20.11 17.20 -1.69
N ILE A 166 -18.99 17.93 -1.57
CA ILE A 166 -17.86 17.58 -0.72
C ILE A 166 -18.20 17.47 0.78
N LYS A 167 -19.25 18.15 1.27
CA LYS A 167 -19.73 18.00 2.66
C LYS A 167 -20.31 16.62 2.92
N HIS A 168 -20.96 16.02 1.91
CA HIS A 168 -21.41 14.64 2.00
C HIS A 168 -20.24 13.67 2.02
N LEU A 169 -19.17 13.94 1.26
CA LEU A 169 -17.93 13.18 1.31
C LEU A 169 -17.26 13.27 2.69
N ALA A 170 -17.18 14.47 3.29
CA ALA A 170 -16.67 14.66 4.64
C ALA A 170 -17.43 13.84 5.69
N ARG A 171 -18.77 13.82 5.59
CA ARG A 171 -19.62 12.98 6.44
C ARG A 171 -19.36 11.47 6.25
N ALA A 172 -19.01 11.04 5.04
CA ALA A 172 -18.63 9.65 4.76
C ALA A 172 -17.26 9.29 5.35
N ALA A 173 -16.33 10.23 5.28
CA ALA A 173 -14.95 10.08 5.70
C ALA A 173 -14.78 10.09 7.23
N SER A 174 -15.74 10.60 8.00
CA SER A 174 -15.75 10.50 9.47
C SER A 174 -15.92 9.05 10.01
N SER A 175 -15.95 8.05 9.13
CA SER A 175 -16.05 6.64 9.51
C SER A 175 -14.72 6.11 10.05
N GLN A 176 -14.78 5.25 11.07
CA GLN A 176 -13.59 4.64 11.67
C GLN A 176 -12.72 3.87 10.65
N ASP A 177 -13.35 3.30 9.62
CA ASP A 177 -12.66 2.58 8.55
C ASP A 177 -11.72 3.48 7.74
N PHE A 178 -12.09 4.75 7.55
CA PHE A 178 -11.27 5.72 6.81
C PHE A 178 -10.02 6.11 7.60
N HIS A 179 -10.13 6.30 8.91
CA HIS A 179 -8.97 6.61 9.77
C HIS A 179 -8.08 5.39 10.08
N SER A 180 -8.35 4.24 9.47
CA SER A 180 -7.58 3.03 9.72
C SER A 180 -6.23 3.08 8.98
N HIS A 181 -5.13 3.12 9.72
CA HIS A 181 -3.77 3.12 9.17
C HIS A 181 -3.22 1.71 8.88
N VAL A 182 -4.10 0.75 8.58
CA VAL A 182 -3.73 -0.66 8.43
C VAL A 182 -2.72 -0.86 7.30
N ILE A 183 -2.85 -0.13 6.19
CA ILE A 183 -1.90 -0.20 5.06
C ILE A 183 -0.52 0.32 5.49
N THR A 184 -0.47 1.43 6.22
CA THR A 184 0.80 1.96 6.77
C THR A 184 1.47 0.95 7.68
N SER A 185 0.73 0.37 8.63
CA SER A 185 1.26 -0.65 9.55
C SER A 185 1.75 -1.90 8.81
N LEU A 186 1.02 -2.34 7.79
CA LEU A 186 1.42 -3.47 6.96
C LEU A 186 2.72 -3.16 6.20
N LEU A 187 2.83 -2.00 5.56
CA LEU A 187 4.05 -1.60 4.84
C LEU A 187 5.27 -1.49 5.78
N TYR A 188 5.09 -0.93 6.98
CA TYR A 188 6.14 -0.93 8.00
C TYR A 188 6.52 -2.34 8.44
N HIS A 189 5.56 -3.24 8.57
CA HIS A 189 5.82 -4.64 8.89
C HIS A 189 6.60 -5.34 7.77
N LEU A 190 6.24 -5.12 6.51
CA LEU A 190 6.99 -5.63 5.36
C LEU A 190 8.43 -5.06 5.34
N SER A 191 8.59 -3.78 5.62
CA SER A 191 9.91 -3.14 5.73
C SER A 191 10.78 -3.82 6.79
N ALA A 192 10.23 -4.07 7.98
CA ALA A 192 10.95 -4.75 9.06
C ALA A 192 11.30 -6.20 8.71
N ALA A 193 10.37 -6.94 8.10
CA ALA A 193 10.59 -8.32 7.65
C ALA A 193 11.69 -8.41 6.58
N VAL A 194 11.63 -7.52 5.58
CA VAL A 194 12.64 -7.44 4.53
C VAL A 194 13.98 -6.98 5.10
N SER A 195 14.04 -5.96 5.95
CA SER A 195 15.32 -5.48 6.49
C SER A 195 16.03 -6.51 7.36
N ASN A 196 15.29 -7.28 8.15
CA ASN A 196 15.86 -8.11 9.22
C ASN A 196 16.03 -9.59 8.91
N GLY A 197 15.51 -10.12 7.80
CA GLY A 197 15.56 -11.58 7.61
C GLY A 197 14.29 -12.34 7.96
N LEU A 198 13.26 -11.69 8.50
CA LEU A 198 12.24 -12.35 9.29
C LEU A 198 11.05 -12.79 8.46
N SER A 199 10.73 -14.09 8.49
CA SER A 199 9.53 -14.65 7.86
C SER A 199 8.27 -13.91 8.29
N LEU A 200 7.36 -13.68 7.34
CA LEU A 200 6.09 -13.02 7.62
C LEU A 200 5.18 -13.93 8.46
N PRO A 201 4.36 -13.34 9.35
CA PRO A 201 3.36 -14.08 10.09
C PRO A 201 2.33 -14.71 9.12
N PRO A 202 1.72 -15.84 9.51
CA PRO A 202 0.71 -16.48 8.67
C PRO A 202 -0.52 -15.58 8.56
N TYR A 203 -1.21 -15.65 7.41
CA TYR A 203 -2.46 -14.93 7.14
C TYR A 203 -2.35 -13.41 6.97
N LEU A 204 -1.15 -12.89 6.66
CA LEU A 204 -1.01 -11.48 6.30
C LEU A 204 -1.70 -11.23 4.94
N THR A 205 -2.93 -10.74 4.98
CA THR A 205 -3.69 -10.29 3.81
C THR A 205 -3.72 -8.77 3.76
N PRO A 206 -3.49 -8.16 2.57
CA PRO A 206 -3.70 -6.73 2.40
C PRO A 206 -5.13 -6.35 2.80
N PRO A 207 -5.32 -5.26 3.55
CA PRO A 207 -6.64 -4.80 3.92
C PRO A 207 -7.45 -4.45 2.67
N HIS A 208 -8.78 -4.51 2.77
CA HIS A 208 -9.64 -3.98 1.72
C HIS A 208 -9.44 -2.46 1.61
N ALA A 209 -9.46 -1.93 0.39
CA ALA A 209 -9.37 -0.48 0.15
C ALA A 209 -10.44 0.27 0.96
N PHE A 210 -10.15 1.54 1.28
CA PHE A 210 -11.07 2.44 1.95
C PHE A 210 -12.46 2.35 1.32
N PRO A 211 -13.49 1.92 2.07
CA PRO A 211 -14.83 1.80 1.52
C PRO A 211 -15.51 3.17 1.40
N LEU A 212 -14.79 4.25 1.05
CA LEU A 212 -15.35 5.60 0.95
C LEU A 212 -16.49 5.65 -0.06
N ALA A 213 -16.30 5.09 -1.26
CA ALA A 213 -17.37 4.97 -2.24
C ALA A 213 -18.55 4.12 -1.72
N ARG A 214 -18.27 3.03 -0.99
CA ARG A 214 -19.32 2.18 -0.42
C ARG A 214 -20.11 2.90 0.69
N ASN A 215 -19.43 3.69 1.51
CA ASN A 215 -20.03 4.50 2.56
C ASN A 215 -20.84 5.66 1.97
N LEU A 216 -20.35 6.30 0.89
CA LEU A 216 -21.13 7.26 0.10
C LEU A 216 -22.40 6.64 -0.48
N ARG A 217 -22.33 5.45 -1.11
CA ARG A 217 -23.52 4.75 -1.63
C ARG A 217 -24.53 4.43 -0.54
N ARG A 218 -24.05 3.99 0.63
CA ARG A 218 -24.91 3.70 1.79
C ARG A 218 -25.64 4.93 2.28
N MET A 219 -25.01 6.11 2.23
CA MET A 219 -25.65 7.36 2.65
C MET A 219 -26.65 7.88 1.61
N ASN A 220 -26.26 7.91 0.32
CA ASN A 220 -27.15 8.31 -0.77
C ASN A 220 -26.60 7.82 -2.13
N GLU A 221 -27.37 6.98 -2.81
CA GLU A 221 -27.01 6.41 -4.11
C GLU A 221 -26.82 7.47 -5.20
N ASN A 222 -27.58 8.57 -5.12
CA ASN A 222 -27.52 9.66 -6.10
C ASN A 222 -26.22 10.50 -5.99
N LEU A 223 -25.43 10.36 -4.91
CA LEU A 223 -24.17 11.09 -4.75
C LEU A 223 -23.05 10.55 -5.66
N LEU A 224 -23.18 9.31 -6.12
CA LEU A 224 -22.25 8.65 -7.03
C LEU A 224 -22.70 8.65 -8.49
N ASP A 225 -23.80 9.34 -8.77
CA ASP A 225 -24.32 9.46 -10.12
C ASP A 225 -23.40 10.35 -10.98
N ILE A 226 -23.31 10.02 -12.26
CA ILE A 226 -22.53 10.73 -13.28
C ILE A 226 -23.01 12.19 -13.41
N ARG A 227 -24.26 12.48 -13.02
CA ARG A 227 -24.81 13.84 -12.95
C ARG A 227 -23.97 14.80 -12.09
N ASN A 228 -23.22 14.28 -11.11
CA ASN A 228 -22.35 15.10 -10.25
C ASN A 228 -20.96 15.36 -10.88
N ILE A 229 -20.69 14.88 -12.10
CA ILE A 229 -19.39 15.05 -12.77
C ILE A 229 -19.00 16.51 -13.01
N GLU A 230 -20.00 17.40 -13.04
CA GLU A 230 -19.79 18.85 -13.16
C GLU A 230 -19.08 19.45 -11.94
N ASP A 231 -19.16 18.81 -10.76
CA ASP A 231 -18.40 19.25 -9.58
C ASP A 231 -16.93 18.77 -9.68
N PRO A 232 -15.94 19.69 -9.68
CA PRO A 232 -14.52 19.33 -9.67
C PRO A 232 -14.14 18.40 -8.51
N SER A 233 -14.81 18.54 -7.36
CA SER A 233 -14.59 17.72 -6.16
C SER A 233 -15.01 16.27 -6.37
N PHE A 234 -16.13 16.06 -7.08
CA PHE A 234 -16.59 14.72 -7.46
C PHE A 234 -15.61 14.05 -8.43
N SER A 235 -15.19 14.78 -9.47
CA SER A 235 -14.24 14.27 -10.45
C SER A 235 -12.91 13.86 -9.81
N ALA A 236 -12.42 14.66 -8.86
CA ALA A 236 -11.24 14.32 -8.08
C ALA A 236 -11.43 13.12 -7.16
N PHE A 237 -12.59 13.02 -6.50
CA PHE A 237 -12.93 11.85 -5.70
C PHE A 237 -12.93 10.57 -6.54
N VAL A 238 -13.56 10.58 -7.72
CA VAL A 238 -13.59 9.41 -8.62
C VAL A 238 -12.18 9.02 -9.04
N ALA A 239 -11.32 9.98 -9.37
CA ALA A 239 -9.92 9.71 -9.69
C ALA A 239 -9.15 9.12 -8.50
N VAL A 240 -9.34 9.66 -7.29
CA VAL A 240 -8.75 9.12 -6.05
C VAL A 240 -9.24 7.69 -5.78
N GLU A 241 -10.52 7.39 -5.98
CA GLU A 241 -11.10 6.06 -5.78
C GLU A 241 -10.49 5.03 -6.75
N VAL A 242 -10.36 5.39 -8.03
CA VAL A 242 -9.72 4.53 -9.05
C VAL A 242 -8.25 4.28 -8.70
N LEU A 243 -7.51 5.33 -8.37
CA LEU A 243 -6.09 5.21 -7.99
C LEU A 243 -5.91 4.42 -6.68
N SER A 244 -6.82 4.56 -5.72
CA SER A 244 -6.85 3.78 -4.48
C SER A 244 -7.06 2.29 -4.76
N SER A 245 -7.97 1.95 -5.69
CA SER A 245 -8.17 0.58 -6.16
C SER A 245 -6.90 -0.01 -6.82
N MET A 246 -6.22 0.79 -7.65
CA MET A 246 -4.92 0.40 -8.23
C MET A 246 -3.88 0.14 -7.13
N VAL A 247 -3.69 1.07 -6.18
CA VAL A 247 -2.76 0.89 -5.07
C VAL A 247 -3.04 -0.39 -4.28
N ASN A 248 -4.32 -0.71 -4.03
CA ASN A 248 -4.67 -1.94 -3.33
C ASN A 248 -4.36 -3.21 -4.14
N SER A 249 -4.58 -3.19 -5.46
CA SER A 249 -4.20 -4.29 -6.35
C SER A 249 -2.69 -4.51 -6.35
N ASN A 250 -1.92 -3.44 -6.52
CA ASN A 250 -0.45 -3.50 -6.49
C ASN A 250 0.08 -3.89 -5.10
N LEU A 251 -0.59 -3.48 -4.00
CA LEU A 251 -0.23 -3.90 -2.65
C LEU A 251 -0.39 -5.42 -2.44
N LYS A 252 -1.40 -6.05 -3.06
CA LYS A 252 -1.53 -7.52 -3.07
C LYS A 252 -0.36 -8.19 -3.75
N THR A 253 0.03 -7.69 -4.92
CA THR A 253 1.21 -8.19 -5.65
C THR A 253 2.49 -7.97 -4.85
N LEU A 254 2.64 -6.81 -4.23
CA LEU A 254 3.78 -6.46 -3.38
C LEU A 254 3.90 -7.42 -2.20
N VAL A 255 2.82 -7.66 -1.45
CA VAL A 255 2.80 -8.61 -0.32
C VAL A 255 3.16 -10.02 -0.80
N SER A 256 2.62 -10.47 -1.93
CA SER A 256 2.96 -11.77 -2.51
C SER A 256 4.46 -11.88 -2.84
N ASN A 257 5.05 -10.86 -3.44
CA ASN A 257 6.47 -10.85 -3.76
C ASN A 257 7.36 -10.81 -2.51
N VAL A 258 6.95 -10.07 -1.47
CA VAL A 258 7.67 -10.07 -0.18
C VAL A 258 7.55 -11.42 0.53
N LYS A 259 6.40 -12.09 0.45
CA LYS A 259 6.22 -13.47 0.93
C LYS A 259 7.16 -14.45 0.23
N LEU A 260 7.32 -14.32 -1.10
CA LEU A 260 8.29 -15.14 -1.85
C LEU A 260 9.74 -14.86 -1.42
N LEU A 261 10.06 -13.61 -1.08
CA LEU A 261 11.41 -13.22 -0.70
C LEU A 261 11.79 -13.68 0.72
N VAL A 262 10.89 -13.55 1.69
CA VAL A 262 11.20 -13.75 3.12
C VAL A 262 10.59 -15.04 3.69
N GLY A 263 9.65 -15.65 2.99
CA GLY A 263 8.90 -16.81 3.46
C GLY A 263 7.74 -16.43 4.38
N GLU A 264 6.82 -17.38 4.55
CA GLU A 264 5.67 -17.28 5.46
C GLU A 264 5.76 -18.39 6.52
N LEU A 265 5.49 -18.02 7.77
CA LEU A 265 5.56 -18.92 8.91
C LEU A 265 4.23 -19.68 9.07
N ASP A 266 3.98 -20.66 8.20
CA ASP A 266 2.77 -21.47 8.22
C ASP A 266 3.02 -22.89 8.76
N PHE A 267 2.69 -23.10 10.04
CA PHE A 267 2.76 -24.42 10.66
C PHE A 267 1.59 -25.34 10.27
N ASP A 268 0.50 -24.81 9.69
CA ASP A 268 -0.66 -25.60 9.29
C ASP A 268 -0.32 -26.55 8.13
N VAL A 269 0.71 -26.25 7.33
CA VAL A 269 1.25 -27.16 6.31
C VAL A 269 1.63 -28.52 6.90
N TYR A 270 2.29 -28.53 8.07
CA TYR A 270 2.69 -29.77 8.74
C TYR A 270 1.47 -30.54 9.27
N VAL A 271 0.49 -29.82 9.81
CA VAL A 271 -0.73 -30.40 10.38
C VAL A 271 -1.66 -30.93 9.28
N ARG A 272 -1.82 -30.23 8.16
CA ARG A 272 -2.57 -30.69 6.99
C ARG A 272 -1.97 -31.94 6.38
N ARG A 273 -0.64 -31.99 6.22
CA ARG A 273 0.04 -33.17 5.66
C ARG A 273 -0.11 -34.40 6.55
N HIS A 274 -0.15 -34.21 7.86
CA HIS A 274 -0.46 -35.29 8.80
C HIS A 274 -1.93 -35.73 8.70
N ARG A 275 -2.88 -34.78 8.66
CA ARG A 275 -4.32 -35.07 8.47
C ARG A 275 -4.61 -35.78 7.16
N HIS A 276 -3.94 -35.43 6.06
CA HIS A 276 -4.08 -36.09 4.76
C HIS A 276 -3.63 -37.56 4.82
N ARG A 277 -2.44 -37.82 5.37
CA ARG A 277 -1.94 -39.20 5.55
C ARG A 277 -2.84 -40.04 6.46
N LEU A 278 -3.49 -39.44 7.45
CA LEU A 278 -4.46 -40.13 8.31
C LEU A 278 -5.77 -40.44 7.58
N ARG A 279 -6.19 -39.60 6.63
CA ARG A 279 -7.35 -39.84 5.77
C ARG A 279 -7.07 -40.95 4.76
N GLU A 280 -5.95 -40.88 4.05
CA GLU A 280 -5.52 -41.94 3.12
C GLU A 280 -5.45 -43.31 3.82
N LYS A 281 -4.84 -43.37 5.02
CA LYS A 281 -4.79 -44.61 5.81
C LYS A 281 -6.16 -45.10 6.31
N ARG A 282 -7.15 -44.23 6.45
CA ARG A 282 -8.51 -44.63 6.82
C ARG A 282 -9.25 -45.17 5.61
N GLU A 283 -9.12 -44.51 4.47
CA GLU A 283 -9.70 -44.93 3.19
C GLU A 283 -9.13 -46.30 2.76
N GLU A 284 -7.81 -46.51 2.84
CA GLU A 284 -7.16 -47.81 2.57
C GLU A 284 -7.69 -48.94 3.49
N ARG A 285 -7.98 -48.63 4.77
CA ARG A 285 -8.53 -49.62 5.72
C ARG A 285 -9.99 -49.93 5.47
N GLU A 286 -10.76 -48.96 4.99
CA GLU A 286 -12.16 -49.14 4.63
C GLU A 286 -12.30 -49.92 3.32
N GLU A 287 -11.44 -49.68 2.33
CA GLU A 287 -11.35 -50.44 1.09
C GLU A 287 -10.93 -51.90 1.33
N GLN A 288 -9.94 -52.15 2.19
CA GLN A 288 -9.56 -53.51 2.58
C GLN A 288 -10.70 -54.25 3.29
N ARG A 289 -11.45 -53.56 4.16
CA ARG A 289 -12.58 -54.17 4.87
C ARG A 289 -13.74 -54.51 3.95
N ASN A 290 -14.03 -53.65 2.98
CA ASN A 290 -15.09 -53.88 1.99
C ASN A 290 -14.71 -55.00 1.00
N GLY A 291 -13.44 -55.07 0.57
CA GLY A 291 -12.94 -56.16 -0.28
C GLY A 291 -12.99 -57.53 0.41
N GLU A 292 -12.70 -57.60 1.71
CA GLU A 292 -12.81 -58.84 2.50
C GLU A 292 -14.27 -59.29 2.74
N GLU A 293 -15.23 -58.36 2.69
CA GLU A 293 -16.67 -58.67 2.78
C GLU A 293 -17.24 -59.17 1.44
N GLU A 294 -16.80 -58.60 0.30
CA GLU A 294 -17.15 -59.09 -1.04
C GLU A 294 -16.59 -60.50 -1.31
N ASP A 295 -15.33 -60.77 -0.93
CA ASP A 295 -14.72 -62.10 -1.08
C ASP A 295 -15.38 -63.17 -0.20
N ARG A 296 -15.95 -62.76 0.95
CA ARG A 296 -16.76 -63.64 1.80
C ARG A 296 -18.12 -63.93 1.21
N HIS A 297 -18.73 -62.96 0.52
CA HIS A 297 -20.02 -63.16 -0.14
C HIS A 297 -19.90 -64.07 -1.37
N ASN A 298 -18.79 -63.97 -2.11
CA ASN A 298 -18.54 -64.75 -3.33
C ASN A 298 -18.13 -66.21 -3.08
N LYS A 299 -17.76 -66.58 -1.85
CA LYS A 299 -17.44 -67.97 -1.44
C LYS A 299 -18.65 -68.77 -0.92
N VAL A 300 -19.81 -68.14 -0.79
CA VAL A 300 -21.02 -68.75 -0.20
C VAL A 300 -22.15 -68.93 -1.24
N GLY A 301 -21.96 -68.47 -2.48
CA GLY A 301 -22.79 -68.79 -3.64
C GLY A 301 -22.21 -69.91 -4.49
#